data_AF-A0A2T4NUC4-F1
#
_entry.id   AF-A0A2T4NUC4-F1
#
_cell.length_a   1.000
_cell.length_b   1.000
_cell.length_c   1.000
_cell.angle_alpha   90.00
_cell.angle_beta   90.00
_cell.angle_gamma   90.00
#
_symmetry.space_group_name_H-M   'P 1'
#
loop_
_entity.id
_entity.type
_entity.pdbx_description
1 polymer ?
#
loop_
_entity_poly.entity_id
_entity_poly.type
_entity_poly.pdbx_seq_one_letter_code
_entity_poly.pdbx_strand_id
1 'polypeptide(L)'
;MRPGTHFAFGDHEEHGFVASFTAALPAHLAHWYLEREQFEPVPREPGLYRLSEPERDGVRRTRQAVHDLRRHGYTVQADIRLDPSLSAGPPRPVRPNGLQERRSRLTQAAAGRTTQRSAQPTTSPPAARPIPPKPTYAPTVHLTAATGGRSR
;
A
#
# COMPACT_ATOMS: atom_id res chain seq x y z
N MET A 1 -21.86 -25.12 -2.50
CA MET A 1 -20.68 -25.64 -3.22
C MET A 1 -19.47 -24.89 -2.71
N ARG A 2 -18.40 -25.59 -2.30
CA ARG A 2 -17.12 -24.91 -2.06
C ARG A 2 -16.58 -24.49 -3.43
N PRO A 3 -16.23 -23.22 -3.66
CA PRO A 3 -15.57 -22.85 -4.91
C PRO A 3 -14.28 -23.66 -5.02
N GLY A 4 -14.08 -24.33 -6.15
CA GLY A 4 -12.83 -25.04 -6.41
C GLY A 4 -11.67 -24.04 -6.42
N THR A 5 -10.53 -24.42 -5.87
CA THR A 5 -9.30 -23.62 -5.97
C THR A 5 -8.97 -23.43 -7.45
N HIS A 6 -8.74 -22.19 -7.89
CA HIS A 6 -8.40 -21.90 -9.29
C HIS A 6 -6.88 -21.88 -9.48
N PHE A 7 -6.17 -21.25 -8.54
CA PHE A 7 -4.71 -21.15 -8.55
C PHE A 7 -4.12 -21.58 -7.22
N ALA A 8 -2.94 -22.19 -7.26
CA ALA A 8 -2.15 -22.55 -6.09
C ALA A 8 -0.71 -22.03 -6.24
N PHE A 9 -0.21 -21.33 -5.22
CA PHE A 9 1.14 -20.78 -5.17
C PHE A 9 1.95 -21.41 -4.04
N GLY A 10 3.21 -21.71 -4.30
CA GLY A 10 4.08 -22.33 -3.31
C GLY A 10 5.56 -22.09 -3.56
N ASP A 11 6.38 -22.64 -2.68
CA ASP A 11 7.82 -22.76 -2.91
C ASP A 11 8.21 -24.14 -3.47
N HIS A 12 9.22 -24.15 -4.33
CA HIS A 12 9.73 -25.32 -5.02
C HIS A 12 11.25 -25.31 -4.95
N GLU A 13 11.86 -26.41 -4.51
CA GLU A 13 13.30 -26.48 -4.26
C GLU A 13 14.14 -26.16 -5.51
N GLU A 14 13.71 -26.62 -6.70
CA GLU A 14 14.42 -26.39 -7.96
C GLU A 14 14.06 -25.08 -8.68
N HIS A 15 12.87 -24.53 -8.41
CA HIS A 15 12.28 -23.47 -9.26
C HIS A 15 11.95 -22.18 -8.49
N GLY A 16 12.22 -22.15 -7.17
CA GLY A 16 11.92 -21.00 -6.33
C GLY A 16 10.43 -20.87 -6.09
N PHE A 17 9.83 -19.77 -6.52
CA PHE A 17 8.38 -19.56 -6.36
C PHE A 17 7.62 -20.10 -7.55
N VAL A 18 6.65 -20.97 -7.29
CA VAL A 18 5.87 -21.62 -8.35
C VAL A 18 4.38 -21.34 -8.20
N ALA A 19 3.68 -21.45 -9.32
CA ALA A 19 2.25 -21.36 -9.43
C ALA A 19 1.72 -22.53 -10.28
N SER A 20 0.55 -23.04 -9.90
CA SER A 20 -0.21 -24.01 -10.68
C SER A 20 -1.67 -23.60 -10.75
N PHE A 21 -2.39 -24.14 -11.72
CA PHE A 21 -3.82 -23.93 -11.86
C PHE A 21 -4.56 -25.27 -11.89
N THR A 22 -5.84 -25.26 -11.51
CA THR A 22 -6.66 -26.48 -11.51
C THR A 22 -7.55 -26.55 -12.75
N ALA A 23 -8.11 -27.73 -13.02
CA ALA A 23 -9.07 -27.95 -14.11
C ALA A 23 -10.36 -27.12 -13.99
N ALA A 24 -10.58 -26.42 -12.87
CA ALA A 24 -11.70 -25.47 -12.73
C ALA A 24 -11.52 -24.21 -13.59
N LEU A 25 -10.31 -23.93 -14.08
CA LEU A 25 -10.00 -22.77 -14.89
C LEU A 25 -9.54 -23.18 -16.31
N PRO A 26 -9.98 -22.50 -17.38
CA PRO A 26 -9.45 -22.73 -18.72
C PRO A 26 -7.93 -22.46 -18.78
N ALA A 27 -7.16 -23.40 -19.35
CA ALA A 27 -5.71 -23.34 -19.37
C ALA A 27 -5.14 -22.08 -20.04
N HIS A 28 -5.74 -21.63 -21.14
CA HIS A 28 -5.32 -20.41 -21.84
C HIS A 28 -5.49 -19.15 -20.98
N LEU A 29 -6.53 -19.11 -20.14
CA LEU A 29 -6.78 -18.00 -19.23
C LEU A 29 -5.79 -18.02 -18.06
N ALA A 30 -5.54 -19.21 -17.49
CA ALA A 30 -4.54 -19.40 -16.46
C ALA A 30 -3.15 -18.94 -16.94
N HIS A 31 -2.76 -19.39 -18.13
CA HIS A 31 -1.52 -19.00 -18.78
C HIS A 31 -1.40 -17.49 -18.95
N TRP A 32 -2.42 -16.85 -19.52
CA TRP A 32 -2.43 -15.40 -19.73
C TRP A 32 -2.27 -14.60 -18.42
N TYR A 33 -2.93 -15.01 -17.34
CA TYR A 33 -2.76 -14.35 -16.04
C TYR A 33 -1.36 -14.56 -15.47
N LEU A 34 -0.85 -15.78 -15.51
CA LEU A 34 0.45 -16.11 -14.94
C LEU A 34 1.59 -15.40 -15.67
N GLU A 35 1.56 -15.32 -17.00
CA GLU A 35 2.57 -14.55 -17.76
C GLU A 35 2.58 -13.07 -17.37
N ARG A 36 1.41 -12.47 -17.13
CA ARG A 36 1.31 -11.07 -16.71
C ARG A 36 1.83 -10.84 -15.29
N GLU A 37 1.69 -11.84 -14.42
CA GLU A 37 2.28 -11.86 -13.08
C GLU A 37 3.76 -12.25 -13.08
N GLN A 38 4.41 -12.30 -14.27
CA GLN A 38 5.83 -12.65 -14.46
C GLN A 38 6.15 -14.12 -14.13
N PHE A 39 5.16 -14.99 -14.22
CA PHE A 39 5.34 -16.43 -14.11
C PHE A 39 5.47 -17.05 -15.50
N GLU A 40 6.54 -17.82 -15.70
CA GLU A 40 6.85 -18.49 -16.96
C GLU A 40 6.54 -19.99 -16.85
N PRO A 41 6.03 -20.62 -17.93
CA PRO A 41 5.76 -22.06 -17.93
C PRO A 41 7.07 -22.85 -17.79
N VAL A 42 7.03 -23.92 -16.99
CA VAL A 42 8.17 -24.84 -16.83
C VAL A 42 8.14 -25.85 -17.99
N PRO A 43 9.18 -25.91 -18.86
CA PRO A 43 9.14 -26.77 -20.04
C PRO A 43 8.99 -28.28 -19.74
N ARG A 44 9.45 -28.71 -18.56
CA ARG A 44 9.39 -30.11 -18.13
C ARG A 44 8.06 -30.48 -17.47
N GLU A 45 7.29 -29.50 -17.01
CA GLU A 45 6.09 -29.71 -16.18
C GLU A 45 4.90 -28.87 -16.66
N PRO A 46 4.05 -29.44 -17.53
CA PRO A 46 2.87 -28.75 -18.04
C PRO A 46 1.92 -28.36 -16.91
N GLY A 47 1.52 -27.09 -16.87
CA GLY A 47 0.64 -26.56 -15.83
C GLY A 47 1.36 -26.04 -14.59
N LEU A 48 2.69 -26.22 -14.51
CA LEU A 48 3.55 -25.57 -13.53
C LEU A 48 4.19 -24.33 -14.15
N TYR A 49 4.18 -23.25 -13.38
CA TYR A 49 4.83 -21.99 -13.73
C TYR A 49 5.78 -21.59 -12.62
N ARG A 50 6.90 -20.97 -12.99
CA ARG A 50 7.88 -20.44 -12.05
C ARG A 50 7.97 -18.92 -12.19
N LEU A 51 8.19 -18.22 -11.10
CA LEU A 51 8.43 -16.78 -11.13
C LEU A 51 9.75 -16.49 -11.87
N SER A 52 9.75 -15.51 -12.77
CA SER A 52 10.99 -15.03 -13.39
C SER A 52 11.84 -14.24 -12.38
N GLU A 53 13.13 -14.55 -12.33
CA GLU A 53 14.10 -13.95 -11.40
C GLU A 53 13.69 -14.03 -9.91
N PRO A 54 13.44 -15.22 -9.34
CA PRO A 54 12.89 -15.36 -7.98
C PRO A 54 13.71 -14.66 -6.87
N GLU A 55 15.00 -14.40 -7.12
CA GLU A 55 15.93 -13.70 -6.23
C GLU A 55 15.55 -12.23 -6.06
N ARG A 56 14.90 -11.64 -7.05
CA ARG A 56 14.51 -10.23 -7.05
C ARG A 56 13.11 -10.06 -6.49
N ASP A 57 13.01 -9.81 -5.18
CA ASP A 57 11.72 -9.57 -4.52
C ASP A 57 10.69 -10.71 -4.68
N GLY A 58 11.13 -11.97 -4.85
CA GLY A 58 10.23 -13.07 -5.24
C GLY A 58 9.04 -13.28 -4.30
N VAL A 59 9.24 -13.17 -2.98
CA VAL A 59 8.16 -13.24 -1.98
C VAL A 59 7.15 -12.10 -2.17
N ARG A 60 7.64 -10.87 -2.38
CA ARG A 60 6.77 -9.70 -2.54
C ARG A 60 5.97 -9.77 -3.84
N ARG A 61 6.59 -10.20 -4.94
CA ARG A 61 5.92 -10.36 -6.24
C ARG A 61 4.91 -11.50 -6.22
N THR A 62 5.25 -12.64 -5.63
CA THR A 62 4.30 -13.75 -5.49
C THR A 62 3.11 -13.36 -4.61
N ARG A 63 3.33 -12.61 -3.51
CA ARG A 63 2.26 -12.02 -2.70
C ARG A 63 1.36 -11.09 -3.49
N GLN A 64 1.95 -10.25 -4.33
CA GLN A 64 1.23 -9.32 -5.18
C GLN A 64 0.33 -10.08 -6.16
N ALA A 65 0.88 -11.09 -6.85
CA ALA A 65 0.12 -11.95 -7.76
C ALA A 65 -1.07 -12.65 -7.08
N VAL A 66 -0.86 -13.22 -5.88
CA VAL A 66 -1.93 -13.82 -5.08
C VAL A 66 -3.01 -12.79 -4.75
N HIS A 67 -2.62 -11.58 -4.36
CA HIS A 67 -3.56 -10.51 -4.04
C HIS A 67 -4.36 -10.07 -5.27
N ASP A 68 -3.69 -9.89 -6.40
CA ASP A 68 -4.31 -9.43 -7.64
C ASP A 68 -5.29 -10.47 -8.17
N LEU A 69 -4.94 -11.75 -8.21
CA LEU A 69 -5.86 -12.82 -8.63
C LEU A 69 -7.10 -12.92 -7.73
N ARG A 70 -6.95 -12.73 -6.42
CA ARG A 70 -8.10 -12.69 -5.49
C ARG A 70 -8.97 -11.45 -5.72
N ARG A 71 -8.36 -10.31 -6.02
CA ARG A 71 -9.08 -9.08 -6.37
C ARG A 71 -9.93 -9.27 -7.64
N HIS A 72 -9.50 -10.14 -8.55
CA HIS A 72 -10.27 -10.53 -9.74
C HIS A 72 -11.36 -11.59 -9.46
N GLY A 73 -11.50 -12.04 -8.20
CA GLY A 73 -12.54 -12.99 -7.79
C GLY A 73 -12.14 -14.46 -7.86
N TYR A 74 -10.88 -14.76 -8.18
CA TYR A 74 -10.39 -16.15 -8.19
C TYR A 74 -10.13 -16.67 -6.78
N THR A 75 -10.39 -17.96 -6.60
CA THR A 75 -10.00 -18.68 -5.38
C THR A 75 -8.53 -19.08 -5.50
N VAL A 76 -7.67 -18.43 -4.69
CA VAL A 76 -6.21 -18.64 -4.72
C VAL A 76 -5.75 -19.22 -3.40
N GLN A 77 -5.12 -20.38 -3.46
CA GLN A 77 -4.41 -20.99 -2.34
C GLN A 77 -2.94 -20.60 -2.42
N ALA A 78 -2.33 -20.27 -1.29
CA ALA A 78 -0.91 -19.95 -1.23
C ALA A 78 -0.32 -20.49 0.07
N ASP A 79 0.93 -20.93 0.01
CA ASP A 79 1.65 -21.37 1.21
C ASP A 79 1.76 -20.26 2.26
N ILE A 80 1.83 -20.64 3.54
CA ILE A 80 1.77 -19.70 4.67
C ILE A 80 2.90 -18.65 4.66
N ARG A 81 4.04 -18.98 4.04
CA ARG A 81 5.16 -18.05 3.85
C ARG A 81 4.80 -16.96 2.83
N LEU A 82 4.05 -17.33 1.80
CA LEU A 82 3.57 -16.43 0.77
C LEU A 82 2.36 -15.65 1.26
N ASP A 83 1.40 -16.31 1.89
CA ASP A 83 0.21 -15.63 2.41
C ASP A 83 -0.09 -16.01 3.87
N PRO A 84 0.44 -15.24 4.83
CA PRO A 84 0.14 -15.47 6.24
C PRO A 84 -1.31 -15.10 6.59
N SER A 85 -2.06 -14.40 5.71
CA SER A 85 -3.46 -14.05 5.98
C SER A 85 -4.43 -15.23 5.83
N LEU A 86 -3.99 -16.33 5.22
CA LEU A 86 -4.68 -17.63 5.23
C LEU A 86 -4.44 -18.45 6.50
N SER A 87 -3.40 -18.11 7.28
CA SER A 87 -3.27 -18.68 8.62
C SER A 87 -4.44 -18.15 9.44
N ALA A 88 -5.35 -19.04 9.82
CA ALA A 88 -6.57 -18.75 10.56
C ALA A 88 -6.27 -18.03 11.88
N GLY A 89 -6.03 -16.72 11.82
CA GLY A 89 -6.22 -15.84 12.95
C GLY A 89 -7.71 -15.80 13.29
N PRO A 90 -8.10 -15.65 14.56
CA PRO A 90 -9.50 -15.55 14.94
C PRO A 90 -10.17 -14.48 14.06
N PRO A 91 -11.43 -14.70 13.62
CA PRO A 91 -12.09 -13.81 12.67
C PRO A 91 -11.99 -12.39 13.20
N ARG A 92 -11.19 -11.55 12.53
CA ARG A 92 -11.13 -10.14 12.87
C ARG A 92 -12.55 -9.62 12.62
N PRO A 93 -13.23 -9.03 13.61
CA PRO A 93 -14.57 -8.50 13.39
C PRO A 93 -14.45 -7.48 12.26
N VAL A 94 -15.01 -7.82 11.11
CA VAL A 94 -15.30 -6.89 10.04
C VAL A 94 -16.23 -5.89 10.69
N ARG A 95 -15.72 -4.72 11.07
CA ARG A 95 -16.58 -3.61 11.51
C ARG A 95 -17.18 -3.04 10.22
N PRO A 96 -18.46 -3.27 9.90
CA PRO A 96 -19.08 -2.44 8.90
C PRO A 96 -19.16 -1.03 9.50
N ASN A 97 -19.07 0.01 8.68
CA ASN A 97 -19.48 1.37 9.05
C ASN A 97 -18.56 2.27 9.91
N GLY A 98 -17.23 2.24 9.72
CA GLY A 98 -16.37 3.32 10.22
C GLY A 98 -16.74 4.72 9.68
N LEU A 99 -17.35 4.79 8.50
CA LEU A 99 -17.76 6.04 7.84
C LEU A 99 -19.10 6.57 8.36
N GLN A 100 -20.08 5.71 8.68
CA GLN A 100 -21.31 6.14 9.33
C GLN A 100 -21.07 6.55 10.77
N GLU A 101 -20.23 5.84 11.53
CA GLU A 101 -19.94 6.22 12.91
C GLU A 101 -19.22 7.58 13.01
N ARG A 102 -18.32 7.89 12.05
CA ARG A 102 -17.70 9.22 11.94
C ARG A 102 -18.73 10.31 11.62
N ARG A 103 -19.70 10.03 10.75
CA ARG A 103 -20.80 10.97 10.42
C ARG A 103 -21.72 11.20 11.62
N SER A 104 -22.09 10.16 12.35
CA SER A 104 -22.92 10.27 13.57
C SER A 104 -22.25 11.10 14.66
N ARG A 105 -20.93 10.95 14.87
CA ARG A 105 -20.18 11.79 15.83
C ARG A 105 -20.14 13.26 15.43
N LEU A 106 -20.05 13.56 14.14
CA LEU A 106 -20.08 14.94 13.64
C LEU A 106 -21.46 15.59 13.83
N THR A 107 -22.55 14.86 13.62
CA THR A 107 -23.91 15.35 13.89
C THR A 107 -24.16 15.57 15.39
N GLN A 108 -23.65 14.69 16.27
CA GLN A 108 -23.77 14.89 17.73
C GLN A 108 -22.95 16.09 18.23
N ALA A 109 -21.78 16.37 17.65
CA ALA A 109 -20.97 17.54 18.01
C ALA A 109 -21.62 18.89 17.60
N ALA A 110 -22.51 18.88 16.60
CA ALA A 110 -23.27 20.07 16.21
C ALA A 110 -24.48 20.33 17.13
N ALA A 111 -25.09 19.27 17.67
CA ALA A 111 -26.26 19.39 18.56
C ALA A 111 -25.93 19.91 19.98
N GLY A 112 -24.67 19.79 20.43
CA GLY A 112 -24.24 20.19 21.78
C GLY A 112 -23.78 21.65 21.95
N ARG A 113 -23.74 22.47 20.89
CA ARG A 113 -23.05 23.77 20.92
C ARG A 113 -23.90 25.01 21.21
N THR A 114 -25.18 24.89 21.58
CA THR A 114 -26.07 26.07 21.66
C THR A 114 -26.47 26.57 23.06
N THR A 115 -25.94 26.05 24.18
CA THR A 115 -26.38 26.54 25.51
C THR A 115 -25.31 27.04 26.49
N GLN A 116 -24.02 27.07 26.17
CA GLN A 116 -23.03 27.69 27.09
C GLN A 116 -22.62 29.09 26.65
N ARG A 117 -23.60 29.99 26.78
CA ARG A 117 -23.45 31.43 26.83
C ARG A 117 -22.81 31.82 28.16
N SER A 118 -21.74 32.64 28.06
CA SER A 118 -21.21 33.56 29.08
C SER A 118 -20.44 32.97 30.26
N ALA A 119 -19.11 32.92 30.12
CA ALA A 119 -18.21 33.33 31.20
C ALA A 119 -17.16 34.27 30.59
N GLN A 120 -17.20 35.54 31.01
CA GLN A 120 -16.22 36.57 30.65
C GLN A 120 -14.85 36.20 31.22
N PRO A 121 -13.76 36.20 30.44
CA PRO A 121 -12.42 36.08 31.01
C PRO A 121 -12.01 37.43 31.61
N THR A 122 -11.93 37.49 32.94
CA THR A 122 -11.34 38.58 33.70
C THR A 122 -9.84 38.69 33.40
N THR A 123 -9.44 39.91 33.09
CA THR A 123 -8.11 40.47 32.90
C THR A 123 -7.00 39.83 33.75
N SER A 124 -5.93 39.40 33.10
CA SER A 124 -4.57 39.41 33.66
C SER A 124 -3.58 39.61 32.50
N PRO A 125 -2.82 40.71 32.47
CA PRO A 125 -1.82 40.94 31.42
C PRO A 125 -0.61 40.00 31.63
N PRO A 126 -0.15 39.26 30.60
CA PRO A 126 1.14 38.60 30.68
C PRO A 126 2.25 39.64 30.61
N ALA A 127 3.17 39.55 31.58
CA ALA A 127 4.38 40.35 31.69
C ALA A 127 5.16 40.37 30.37
N ALA A 128 5.67 41.56 30.03
CA ALA A 128 6.49 41.84 28.86
C ALA A 128 7.67 40.86 28.75
N ARG A 129 7.71 40.08 27.67
CA ARG A 129 8.94 39.43 27.22
C ARG A 129 9.74 40.45 26.41
N PRO A 130 11.01 40.74 26.76
CA PRO A 130 11.84 41.63 25.96
C PRO A 130 12.10 41.01 24.58
N ILE A 131 11.92 41.83 23.54
CA ILE A 131 12.17 41.49 22.13
C ILE A 131 13.70 41.50 21.93
N PRO A 132 14.31 40.45 21.35
CA PRO A 132 15.73 40.49 21.00
C PRO A 132 15.99 41.53 19.89
N PRO A 133 17.08 42.32 19.95
CA PRO A 133 17.37 43.32 18.93
C PRO A 133 17.64 42.67 17.56
N LYS A 134 17.18 43.33 16.50
CA LYS A 134 17.45 42.94 15.11
C LYS A 134 18.96 42.87 14.85
N PRO A 135 19.50 41.75 14.34
CA PRO A 135 20.85 41.76 13.81
C PRO A 135 20.88 42.56 12.50
N THR A 136 21.54 43.72 12.54
CA THR A 136 22.01 44.42 11.35
C THR A 136 23.10 43.57 10.72
N TYR A 137 22.78 42.92 9.60
CA TYR A 137 23.81 42.41 8.70
C TYR A 137 23.38 42.63 7.27
N ALA A 138 24.03 43.60 6.62
CA ALA A 138 23.99 43.80 5.19
C ALA A 138 25.28 43.22 4.61
N PRO A 139 25.21 42.21 3.72
CA PRO A 139 26.30 41.96 2.80
C PRO A 139 25.99 42.66 1.48
N THR A 140 26.64 43.80 1.27
CA THR A 140 26.84 44.37 -0.07
C THR A 140 27.68 43.39 -0.88
N VAL A 141 27.07 42.64 -1.79
CA VAL A 141 27.79 41.90 -2.82
C VAL A 141 27.57 42.62 -4.14
N HIS A 142 28.62 43.28 -4.61
CA HIS A 142 28.66 43.95 -5.89
C HIS A 142 28.48 42.95 -7.03
N LEU A 143 27.51 43.22 -7.90
CA LEU A 143 27.29 42.52 -9.16
C LEU A 143 28.36 42.99 -10.15
N THR A 144 29.47 42.25 -10.26
CA THR A 144 30.49 42.53 -11.28
C THR A 144 29.98 42.05 -12.64
N ALA A 145 29.91 43.00 -13.58
CA ALA A 145 29.48 42.81 -14.95
C ALA A 145 30.34 41.78 -15.70
N ALA A 146 29.66 40.90 -16.43
CA ALA A 146 30.26 39.99 -17.39
C ALA A 146 30.68 40.75 -18.64
N THR A 147 31.98 40.87 -18.87
CA THR A 147 32.57 41.14 -20.19
C THR A 147 33.71 40.18 -20.42
N GLY A 148 33.36 38.96 -20.84
CA GLY A 148 34.29 37.96 -21.36
C GLY A 148 34.02 37.79 -22.84
N GLY A 149 34.78 38.50 -23.68
CA GLY A 149 34.76 38.32 -25.13
C GLY A 149 35.25 36.93 -25.52
N ARG A 150 34.61 36.35 -26.53
CA ARG A 150 35.16 35.20 -27.26
C ARG A 150 34.92 35.40 -28.76
N SER A 151 36.01 35.67 -29.47
CA SER A 151 36.12 35.61 -30.91
C SER A 151 35.85 34.18 -31.38
N ARG A 152 34.93 33.97 -32.33
CA ARG A 152 35.17 33.90 -33.78
C ARG A 152 33.87 33.51 -34.49
#